data_AF-A0A9E1QAU6-F1
#
_entry.id   AF-A0A9E1QAU6-F1
#
_cell.length_a   1.000
_cell.length_b   1.000
_cell.length_c   1.000
_cell.angle_alpha   90.00
_cell.angle_beta   90.00
_cell.angle_gamma   90.00
#
_symmetry.space_group_name_H-M   'P 1'
#
loop_
_entity.id
_entity.type
_entity.pdbx_description
1 polymer ?
#
loop_
_entity_poly.entity_id
_entity_poly.type
_entity_poly.pdbx_seq_one_letter_code
_entity_poly.pdbx_strand_id
1 'polypeptide(L)'
;MNLKTKKSLKIIIPLLFGGGLIWYLFTIIPPKTLLEYFKNANYWWISLGLFFGILSHLSRAYRWKFMLEPMGYTPRFINSALAVLIGYFVNLAIPRAGEVSRASVMAN
;
A
#
# COMPACT_ATOMS: atom_id res chain seq x y z
N MET A 1 0.65 -30.78 -11.07
CA MET A 1 1.70 -29.75 -10.98
C MET A 1 2.27 -29.72 -9.57
N ASN A 2 3.60 -29.74 -9.40
CA ASN A 2 4.24 -29.70 -8.08
C ASN A 2 3.93 -28.37 -7.37
N LEU A 3 3.74 -28.41 -6.05
CA LEU A 3 3.46 -27.23 -5.20
C LEU A 3 4.54 -26.14 -5.34
N LYS A 4 5.83 -26.53 -5.46
CA LYS A 4 6.94 -25.59 -5.69
C LYS A 4 6.78 -24.86 -7.02
N THR A 5 6.52 -25.59 -8.10
CA THR A 5 6.30 -25.04 -9.45
C THR A 5 5.11 -24.08 -9.47
N LYS A 6 4.00 -24.45 -8.83
CA LYS A 6 2.81 -23.60 -8.71
C LYS A 6 3.09 -22.30 -7.94
N LYS A 7 3.90 -22.35 -6.89
CA LYS A 7 4.31 -21.16 -6.11
C LYS A 7 5.19 -20.23 -6.95
N SER A 8 6.18 -20.77 -7.66
CA SER A 8 7.08 -19.98 -8.51
C SER A 8 6.33 -19.29 -9.66
N LEU A 9 5.43 -20.01 -10.35
CA LEU A 9 4.60 -19.44 -11.43
C LEU A 9 3.74 -18.26 -10.94
N LYS A 10 3.15 -18.37 -9.75
CA LYS A 10 2.35 -17.29 -9.15
C LYS A 10 3.13 -16.00 -8.85
N ILE A 11 4.46 -16.09 -8.72
CA ILE A 11 5.34 -14.94 -8.48
C ILE A 11 5.89 -14.42 -9.80
N ILE A 12 6.42 -15.31 -10.64
CA ILE A 12 7.12 -14.97 -11.88
C ILE A 12 6.15 -14.37 -12.91
N ILE A 13 4.95 -14.95 -13.08
CA ILE A 13 4.00 -14.47 -14.10
C ILE A 13 3.60 -13.00 -13.85
N PRO A 14 3.11 -12.59 -12.65
CA PRO A 14 2.77 -11.19 -12.41
C PRO A 14 3.97 -10.24 -12.52
N LEU A 15 5.16 -10.66 -12.11
CA LEU A 15 6.38 -9.84 -12.23
C LEU A 15 6.76 -9.61 -13.69
N LEU A 16 6.78 -10.66 -14.51
CA LEU A 16 7.05 -10.53 -15.95
C LEU A 16 5.98 -9.71 -16.65
N PHE A 17 4.71 -9.90 -16.28
CA PHE A 17 3.61 -9.12 -16.83
C PHE A 17 3.74 -7.64 -16.47
N GLY A 18 4.00 -7.32 -15.19
CA GLY A 18 4.22 -5.94 -14.74
C GLY A 18 5.44 -5.30 -15.42
N GLY A 19 6.56 -6.02 -15.52
CA GLY A 19 7.75 -5.55 -16.22
C GLY A 19 7.49 -5.30 -17.71
N GLY A 20 6.76 -6.21 -18.36
CA GLY A 20 6.34 -6.07 -19.75
C GLY A 20 5.44 -4.85 -19.98
N LEU A 21 4.51 -4.56 -19.05
CA LEU A 21 3.67 -3.36 -19.12
C LEU A 21 4.49 -2.07 -18.95
N ILE A 22 5.49 -2.06 -18.06
CA ILE A 22 6.38 -0.89 -17.89
C ILE A 22 7.22 -0.68 -19.15
N TRP A 23 7.77 -1.75 -19.72
CA TRP A 23 8.50 -1.67 -20.99
C TRP A 23 7.59 -1.11 -22.10
N TYR A 24 6.39 -1.67 -22.25
CA TYR A 24 5.41 -1.22 -23.23
C TYR A 24 5.02 0.25 -23.02
N LEU A 25 4.82 0.69 -21.78
CA LEU A 25 4.54 2.09 -21.45
C LEU A 25 5.64 3.02 -21.99
N PHE A 26 6.91 2.68 -21.82
CA PHE A 26 8.02 3.49 -22.32
C PHE A 26 8.17 3.46 -23.84
N THR A 27 7.63 2.45 -24.53
CA THR A 27 7.55 2.46 -26.01
C THR A 27 6.53 3.46 -26.53
N ILE A 28 5.49 3.77 -25.75
CA ILE A 28 4.41 4.71 -26.14
C ILE A 28 4.68 6.12 -25.61
N ILE A 29 5.21 6.23 -24.39
CA ILE A 29 5.37 7.50 -23.69
C ILE A 29 6.84 7.69 -23.30
N PRO A 30 7.57 8.59 -24.00
CA PRO A 30 8.94 8.92 -23.64
C PRO A 30 9.04 9.51 -22.23
N PRO A 31 10.13 9.26 -21.48
CA PRO A 31 10.31 9.81 -20.12
C PRO A 31 10.20 11.33 -20.03
N LYS A 32 10.60 12.06 -21.09
CA LYS A 32 10.48 13.53 -21.15
C LYS A 32 9.01 13.98 -21.13
N THR A 33 8.14 13.28 -21.87
CA THR A 33 6.70 13.55 -21.91
C THR A 33 6.06 13.28 -20.56
N LEU A 34 6.50 12.23 -19.86
CA LEU A 34 6.04 11.93 -18.51
C LEU A 34 6.36 13.06 -17.51
N LEU A 35 7.57 13.63 -17.57
CA LEU A 35 7.94 14.80 -16.75
C LEU A 35 7.06 16.01 -17.05
N GLU A 36 6.70 16.22 -18.31
CA GLU A 36 5.80 17.29 -18.72
C GLU A 36 4.39 17.08 -18.15
N TYR A 37 3.88 15.85 -18.12
CA TYR A 37 2.61 15.54 -17.45
C TYR A 37 2.64 15.84 -15.95
N PHE A 38 3.74 15.54 -15.25
CA PHE A 38 3.87 15.91 -13.85
C PHE A 38 3.88 17.43 -13.64
N LYS A 39 4.56 18.18 -14.50
CA LYS A 39 4.60 19.65 -14.40
C LYS A 39 3.24 20.29 -14.65
N ASN A 40 2.51 19.79 -15.65
CA ASN A 40 1.24 20.36 -16.09
C ASN A 40 0.01 19.74 -15.39
N ALA A 41 0.22 18.81 -14.46
CA ALA A 41 -0.86 18.20 -13.72
C ALA A 41 -1.63 19.24 -12.89
N ASN A 42 -2.95 19.09 -12.81
CA ASN A 42 -3.73 19.91 -11.89
C ASN A 42 -3.59 19.36 -10.46
N TYR A 43 -2.73 20.01 -9.68
CA TYR A 43 -2.42 19.63 -8.30
C TYR A 43 -3.60 19.77 -7.34
N TRP A 44 -4.69 20.46 -7.71
CA TRP A 44 -5.92 20.48 -6.94
C TRP A 44 -6.51 19.07 -6.79
N TRP A 45 -6.60 18.33 -7.90
CA TRP A 45 -7.13 16.96 -7.89
C TRP A 45 -6.20 15.99 -7.15
N ILE A 46 -4.88 16.19 -7.26
CA ILE A 46 -3.89 15.41 -6.51
C ILE A 46 -4.08 15.64 -5.00
N SER A 47 -4.22 16.91 -4.59
CA SER A 47 -4.41 17.29 -3.19
C SER A 47 -5.72 16.74 -2.64
N LEU A 48 -6.80 16.80 -3.42
CA LEU A 48 -8.09 16.24 -3.05
C LEU A 48 -8.01 14.72 -2.88
N GLY A 49 -7.34 14.02 -3.80
CA GLY A 49 -7.11 12.58 -3.71
C GLY A 49 -6.27 12.21 -2.49
N LEU A 50 -5.21 12.97 -2.21
CA LEU A 50 -4.37 12.78 -1.03
C LEU A 50 -5.18 12.99 0.27
N PHE A 51 -6.01 14.02 0.33
CA PHE A 51 -6.88 14.30 1.46
C PHE A 51 -7.82 13.11 1.76
N PHE A 52 -8.53 12.60 0.75
CA PHE A 52 -9.38 11.42 0.93
C PHE A 52 -8.58 10.13 1.19
N GLY A 53 -7.36 10.02 0.66
CA GLY A 53 -6.44 8.92 0.97
C GLY A 53 -6.06 8.88 2.45
N ILE A 54 -5.70 10.04 3.02
CA ILE A 54 -5.41 10.19 4.44
C ILE A 54 -6.65 9.85 5.28
N LEU A 55 -7.82 10.40 4.92
CA LEU A 55 -9.08 10.06 5.61
C LEU A 55 -9.40 8.57 5.54
N SER A 56 -9.11 7.89 4.44
CA SER A 56 -9.26 6.44 4.32
C SER A 56 -8.39 5.69 5.34
N HIS A 57 -7.13 6.10 5.52
CA HIS A 57 -6.25 5.48 6.51
C HIS A 57 -6.69 5.77 7.95
N LEU A 58 -7.12 7.00 8.25
CA LEU A 58 -7.65 7.37 9.56
C LEU A 58 -8.92 6.59 9.90
N SER A 59 -9.84 6.43 8.94
CA SER A 59 -11.04 5.61 9.09
C SER A 59 -10.70 4.15 9.39
N ARG A 60 -9.70 3.58 8.69
CA ARG A 60 -9.22 2.21 8.96
C ARG A 60 -8.63 2.07 10.35
N ALA A 61 -7.82 3.04 10.78
CA ALA A 61 -7.24 3.06 12.12
C ALA A 61 -8.31 3.14 13.21
N TYR A 62 -9.36 3.93 12.99
CA TYR A 62 -10.49 4.02 13.90
C TYR A 62 -11.23 2.69 13.99
N ARG A 63 -11.61 2.14 12.81
CA ARG A 63 -12.34 0.87 12.71
C ARG A 63 -11.60 -0.28 13.38
N TRP A 64 -10.27 -0.30 13.27
CA TRP A 64 -9.48 -1.39 13.79
C TRP A 64 -9.40 -1.42 15.33
N LYS A 65 -9.69 -0.30 16.01
CA LYS A 65 -9.87 -0.29 17.47
C LYS A 65 -11.01 -1.21 17.92
N PHE A 66 -12.11 -1.26 17.17
CA PHE A 66 -13.25 -2.14 17.48
C PHE A 66 -12.90 -3.63 17.37
N MET A 67 -11.84 -3.97 16.65
CA MET A 67 -11.36 -5.35 16.57
C MET A 67 -10.53 -5.75 17.80
N LEU A 68 -9.90 -4.76 18.44
CA LEU A 68 -9.05 -4.93 19.62
C LEU A 68 -9.85 -4.86 20.92
N GLU A 69 -10.94 -4.11 20.92
CA GLU A 69 -11.79 -3.90 22.10
C GLU A 69 -12.34 -5.20 22.72
N PRO A 70 -12.84 -6.20 21.96
CA PRO A 70 -13.25 -7.50 22.52
C PRO A 70 -12.11 -8.32 23.13
N MET A 71 -10.85 -8.00 22.77
CA MET A 71 -9.66 -8.63 23.33
C MET A 71 -9.15 -7.91 24.59
N GLY A 72 -9.84 -6.87 25.05
CA GLY A 72 -9.47 -6.07 26.22
C GLY A 72 -8.46 -4.95 25.94
N TYR A 73 -8.13 -4.69 24.66
CA TYR A 73 -7.16 -3.66 24.28
C TYR A 73 -7.84 -2.39 23.77
N THR A 74 -7.45 -1.24 24.31
CA THR A 74 -8.00 0.08 23.95
C THR A 74 -6.89 1.06 23.56
N PRO A 75 -6.17 0.84 22.44
CA PRO A 75 -5.05 1.70 22.07
C PRO A 75 -5.51 3.13 21.81
N ARG A 76 -4.63 4.10 22.09
CA ARG A 76 -4.84 5.48 21.67
C ARG A 76 -5.00 5.53 20.14
N PHE A 77 -5.89 6.39 19.66
CA PHE A 77 -6.18 6.49 18.23
C PHE A 77 -4.91 6.79 17.41
N ILE A 78 -4.03 7.66 17.92
CA ILE A 78 -2.76 7.98 17.26
C ILE A 78 -1.85 6.75 17.11
N ASN A 79 -1.78 5.86 18.10
CA ASN A 79 -0.99 4.62 18.02
C ASN A 79 -1.58 3.69 16.94
N SER A 80 -2.91 3.56 16.91
CA SER A 80 -3.61 2.80 15.86
C SER A 80 -3.35 3.38 14.46
N ALA A 81 -3.39 4.71 14.33
CA ALA A 81 -3.15 5.40 13.07
C ALA A 81 -1.72 5.20 12.56
N LEU A 82 -0.72 5.41 13.43
CA LEU A 82 0.67 5.19 13.10
C LEU A 82 0.94 3.73 12.73
N ALA A 83 0.38 2.78 13.47
CA ALA A 83 0.53 1.37 13.14
C ALA A 83 -0.05 1.04 11.76
N VAL A 84 -1.26 1.54 11.44
CA VAL A 84 -1.85 1.37 10.10
C VAL A 84 -0.92 1.93 9.03
N LEU A 85 -0.38 3.15 9.21
CA LEU A 85 0.55 3.77 8.26
C LEU A 85 1.83 2.94 8.08
N ILE A 86 2.43 2.45 9.17
CA ILE A 86 3.59 1.55 9.11
C ILE A 86 3.24 0.25 8.37
N GLY A 87 2.08 -0.34 8.65
CA GLY A 87 1.62 -1.53 7.95
C GLY A 87 1.49 -1.31 6.43
N TYR A 88 0.93 -0.17 6.02
CA TYR A 88 0.87 0.20 4.61
C TYR A 88 2.25 0.43 4.00
N PHE A 89 3.16 1.11 4.72
CA PHE A 89 4.53 1.30 4.28
C PHE A 89 5.27 -0.03 4.08
N VAL A 90 5.16 -0.96 5.04
CA VAL A 90 5.75 -2.30 4.93
C VAL A 90 5.16 -3.09 3.77
N ASN A 91 3.86 -2.95 3.50
CA ASN A 91 3.21 -3.60 2.35
C ASN A 91 3.75 -3.13 0.99
N LEU A 92 4.40 -1.96 0.90
CA LEU A 92 5.07 -1.51 -0.32
C LEU A 92 6.33 -2.33 -0.61
N ALA A 93 7.06 -2.74 0.43
CA ALA A 93 8.29 -3.52 0.30
C ALA A 93 8.01 -5.03 0.22
N ILE A 94 7.19 -5.55 1.14
CA ILE A 94 6.87 -6.98 1.24
C ILE A 94 5.35 -7.14 1.24
N PRO A 95 4.77 -7.73 0.17
CA PRO A 95 3.33 -7.89 0.09
C PRO A 95 2.76 -8.64 1.30
N ARG A 96 1.77 -8.03 1.96
CA ARG A 96 1.01 -8.58 3.10
C ARG A 96 1.77 -8.67 4.43
N ALA A 97 3.02 -8.21 4.51
CA ALA A 97 3.77 -8.18 5.77
C ALA A 97 3.29 -7.08 6.74
N GLY A 98 2.48 -6.14 6.26
CA GLY A 98 1.97 -5.02 7.05
C GLY A 98 1.12 -5.42 8.26
N GLU A 99 0.37 -6.52 8.18
CA GLU A 99 -0.46 -6.99 9.31
C GLU A 99 0.39 -7.48 10.48
N VAL A 100 1.49 -8.19 10.18
CA VAL A 100 2.47 -8.60 11.19
C VAL A 100 3.13 -7.37 11.80
N SER A 101 3.59 -6.43 10.97
CA SER A 101 4.22 -5.20 11.43
C SER A 101 3.30 -4.37 12.34
N ARG A 102 2.00 -4.31 12.05
CA ARG A 102 1.01 -3.61 12.88
C ARG A 102 0.96 -4.23 14.27
N ALA A 103 0.76 -5.55 14.34
CA ALA A 103 0.74 -6.25 15.63
C ALA A 103 2.04 -6.04 16.41
N SER A 104 3.20 -6.13 15.75
CA SER A 104 4.51 -5.94 16.39
C SER A 104 4.71 -4.55 16.98
N VAL A 105 4.29 -3.49 16.26
CA VAL A 105 4.47 -2.11 16.74
C VAL A 105 3.52 -1.77 17.90
N MET A 106 2.43 -2.52 18.08
CA MET A 106 1.49 -2.31 19.19
C MET A 106 1.67 -3.23 20.39
N ALA A 107 2.45 -4.29 20.23
CA ALA A 107 2.88 -5.12 21.35
C ALA A 107 3.97 -4.45 22.20
N ASN A 108 4.67 -3.46 21.64
CA ASN A 108 5.67 -2.62 22.30
C ASN A 108 5.06 -1.26 22.72
#